data_AF-A0A165DTN4-F1
#
_entry.id   AF-A0A165DTN4-F1
#
_cell.length_a   1.000
_cell.length_b   1.000
_cell.length_c   1.000
_cell.angle_alpha   90.00
_cell.angle_beta   90.00
_cell.angle_gamma   90.00
#
_symmetry.space_group_name_H-M   'P 1'
#
loop_
_entity.id
_entity.type
_entity.pdbx_description
1 polymer ?
#
loop_
_entity_poly.entity_id
_entity_poly.type
_entity_poly.pdbx_seq_one_letter_code
_entity_poly.pdbx_strand_id
1 'polypeptide(L)'
;MPLVPRVDSDVADSRLSTTAMSSSLTDACTPLKTKYDSCFNAWFEGYLEPVVSATSDEQRKALQKAKAEEYERNCGAMWTDYRDCVQRAVADKGLTQLLEDARKENPMQNPPSPPTKP
;
A
#
# COMPACT_ATOMS: atom_id res chain seq x y z
N MET A 1 24.95 -16.76 49.98
CA MET A 1 24.03 -16.13 49.01
C MET A 1 24.50 -14.70 48.77
N PRO A 2 25.25 -14.43 47.70
CA PRO A 2 25.62 -13.07 47.34
C PRO A 2 24.55 -12.44 46.44
N LEU A 3 24.14 -11.23 46.81
CA LEU A 3 23.26 -10.35 46.03
C LEU A 3 24.03 -9.82 44.81
N VAL A 4 23.49 -10.01 43.62
CA VAL A 4 24.04 -9.48 42.36
C VAL A 4 23.54 -8.05 42.15
N PRO A 5 24.40 -7.05 41.87
CA PRO A 5 23.94 -5.75 41.44
C PRO A 5 23.50 -5.81 39.97
N ARG A 6 22.46 -5.05 39.66
CA ARG A 6 21.85 -4.92 38.34
C ARG A 6 22.24 -3.56 37.76
N VAL A 7 22.37 -3.52 36.43
CA VAL A 7 22.39 -2.35 35.50
C VAL A 7 23.78 -1.86 35.09
N ASP A 8 24.11 -2.11 33.83
CA ASP A 8 24.19 -1.05 32.81
C ASP A 8 23.81 -1.64 31.43
N SER A 9 22.64 -1.28 30.94
CA SER A 9 22.19 -1.53 29.56
C SER A 9 21.99 -0.19 28.89
N ASP A 10 23.10 0.46 28.56
CA ASP A 10 23.12 1.51 27.54
C ASP A 10 23.47 0.87 26.19
N VAL A 11 22.46 0.28 25.55
CA VAL A 11 22.40 0.29 24.09
C VAL A 11 21.26 1.21 23.75
N ALA A 12 21.63 2.41 23.32
CA ALA A 12 20.74 3.42 22.78
C ALA A 12 19.88 2.82 21.67
N ASP A 13 18.66 2.39 22.02
CA ASP A 13 17.59 2.16 21.07
C ASP A 13 17.07 3.53 20.64
N SER A 14 17.77 4.12 19.68
CA SER A 14 17.39 5.37 19.02
C SER A 14 16.26 5.14 17.99
N ARG A 15 15.33 4.24 18.28
CA ARG A 15 14.08 4.13 17.51
C ARG A 15 13.01 4.90 18.24
N LEU A 16 13.18 6.22 18.15
CA LEU A 16 12.10 7.16 18.31
C LEU A 16 10.93 6.66 17.46
N SER A 17 9.89 6.19 18.16
CA SER A 17 8.59 5.83 17.60
C SER A 17 7.97 7.07 16.98
N THR A 18 8.44 7.40 15.78
CA THR A 18 7.75 8.23 14.81
C THR A 18 6.81 7.27 14.11
N THR A 19 5.50 7.51 14.16
CA THR A 19 4.43 6.75 13.51
C THR A 19 4.93 6.02 12.26
N ALA A 20 5.28 4.72 12.40
CA ALA A 20 6.05 4.03 11.38
C ALA A 20 5.16 3.74 10.17
N MET A 21 5.31 4.54 9.11
CA MET A 21 4.72 4.24 7.81
C MET A 21 5.32 2.94 7.28
N SER A 22 4.49 2.13 6.61
CA SER A 22 4.93 0.84 6.05
C SER A 22 6.08 1.01 5.06
N SER A 23 7.12 0.18 5.18
CA SER A 23 8.23 0.14 4.23
C SER A 23 7.82 -0.49 2.89
N SER A 24 8.59 -0.22 1.84
CA SER A 24 8.41 -0.85 0.52
C SER A 24 9.24 -2.14 0.39
N LEU A 25 9.12 -2.81 -0.77
CA LEU A 25 9.85 -4.03 -1.12
C LEU A 25 11.39 -3.83 -1.12
N THR A 26 11.84 -2.60 -1.34
CA THR A 26 13.22 -2.15 -1.22
C THR A 26 13.26 -0.79 -0.54
N ASP A 27 14.34 -0.49 0.19
CA ASP A 27 14.50 0.79 0.90
C ASP A 27 14.45 1.99 -0.04
N ALA A 28 14.95 1.82 -1.27
CA ALA A 28 14.92 2.84 -2.32
C ALA A 28 13.49 3.27 -2.70
N CYS A 29 12.51 2.36 -2.63
CA CYS A 29 11.12 2.66 -2.97
C CYS A 29 10.30 3.18 -1.76
N THR A 30 10.80 3.06 -0.53
CA THR A 30 10.10 3.51 0.68
C THR A 30 9.74 5.00 0.69
N PRO A 31 10.64 5.96 0.38
CA PRO A 31 10.26 7.38 0.38
C PRO A 31 9.20 7.72 -0.70
N LEU A 32 9.24 7.04 -1.85
CA LEU A 32 8.23 7.18 -2.90
C LEU A 32 6.87 6.65 -2.44
N LYS A 33 6.87 5.50 -1.75
CA LYS A 33 5.68 4.91 -1.13
C LYS A 33 5.05 5.85 -0.11
N THR A 34 5.83 6.37 0.83
CA THR A 34 5.31 7.28 1.88
C THR A 34 4.65 8.52 1.28
N LYS A 35 5.27 9.10 0.24
CA LYS A 35 4.73 10.26 -0.48
C LYS A 35 3.41 9.91 -1.19
N TYR A 36 3.37 8.79 -1.90
CA TYR A 36 2.17 8.31 -2.58
C TYR A 36 1.04 7.98 -1.59
N ASP A 37 1.32 7.16 -0.57
CA ASP A 37 0.35 6.71 0.44
C ASP A 37 -0.31 7.91 1.14
N SER A 38 0.49 8.94 1.47
CA SER A 38 -0.03 10.17 2.10
C SER A 38 -1.02 10.91 1.18
N CYS A 39 -0.72 11.02 -0.12
CA CYS A 39 -1.62 11.64 -1.10
C CYS A 39 -2.89 10.81 -1.29
N PHE A 40 -2.72 9.50 -1.48
CA PHE A 40 -3.81 8.57 -1.69
C PHE A 40 -4.78 8.56 -0.50
N ASN A 41 -4.28 8.47 0.73
CA ASN A 41 -5.14 8.43 1.92
C ASN A 41 -5.99 9.70 2.04
N ALA A 42 -5.39 10.88 1.81
CA ALA A 42 -6.11 12.14 1.82
C ALA A 42 -7.19 12.22 0.71
N TRP A 43 -6.89 11.75 -0.50
CA TRP A 43 -7.87 11.66 -1.58
C TRP A 43 -8.98 10.63 -1.27
N PHE A 44 -8.61 9.49 -0.68
CA PHE A 44 -9.50 8.35 -0.43
C PHE A 44 -10.56 8.68 0.63
N GLU A 45 -10.19 9.42 1.68
CA GLU A 45 -11.14 9.93 2.68
C GLU A 45 -12.28 10.73 2.03
N GLY A 46 -11.97 11.53 1.00
CA GLY A 46 -12.96 12.31 0.24
C GLY A 46 -13.66 11.55 -0.89
N TYR A 47 -13.28 10.30 -1.18
CA TYR A 47 -13.82 9.51 -2.29
C TYR A 47 -15.02 8.64 -1.88
N LEU A 48 -14.98 8.04 -0.69
CA LEU A 48 -15.90 6.96 -0.30
C LEU A 48 -17.35 7.42 -0.18
N GLU A 49 -17.61 8.40 0.69
CA GLU A 49 -18.96 8.89 1.02
C GLU A 49 -19.78 9.33 -0.21
N PRO A 50 -19.28 10.22 -1.09
CA PRO A 50 -20.08 10.71 -2.21
C PRO A 50 -20.46 9.63 -3.22
N VAL A 51 -19.58 8.66 -3.47
CA VAL A 51 -19.79 7.63 -4.49
C VAL A 51 -20.79 6.58 -4.01
N VAL A 52 -20.79 6.23 -2.72
CA VAL A 52 -21.76 5.27 -2.16
C VAL A 52 -23.13 5.90 -1.92
N SER A 53 -23.19 7.21 -1.67
CA SER A 53 -24.46 7.94 -1.49
C SER A 53 -25.17 8.30 -2.79
N ALA A 54 -24.55 8.06 -3.95
CA ALA A 54 -25.10 8.42 -5.25
C ALA A 54 -26.41 7.66 -5.54
N THR A 55 -27.48 8.42 -5.82
CA THR A 55 -28.84 7.87 -5.98
C THR A 55 -29.17 7.39 -7.40
N SER A 56 -28.37 7.81 -8.39
CA SER A 56 -28.49 7.36 -9.78
C SER A 56 -27.16 6.89 -10.35
N ASP A 57 -27.23 6.10 -11.41
CA ASP A 57 -26.04 5.63 -12.13
C ASP A 57 -25.27 6.78 -12.79
N GLU A 58 -25.99 7.80 -13.29
CA GLU A 58 -25.41 9.00 -13.89
C GLU A 58 -24.64 9.81 -12.85
N GLN A 59 -25.22 10.03 -11.67
CA GLN A 59 -24.56 10.71 -10.55
C GLN A 59 -23.29 9.96 -10.13
N ARG A 60 -23.39 8.64 -9.98
CA ARG A 60 -22.24 7.80 -9.58
C ARG A 60 -21.11 7.89 -10.60
N LYS A 61 -21.41 7.77 -11.90
CA LYS A 61 -20.42 7.89 -12.98
C LYS A 61 -19.78 9.27 -13.01
N ALA A 62 -20.55 10.34 -12.84
CA ALA A 62 -20.04 11.71 -12.81
C ALA A 62 -19.10 11.95 -11.63
N LEU A 63 -19.47 11.48 -10.43
CA LEU A 63 -18.64 11.59 -9.22
C LEU A 63 -17.35 10.77 -9.34
N GLN A 64 -17.45 9.52 -9.82
CA GLN A 64 -16.27 8.67 -10.07
C GLN A 64 -15.31 9.33 -11.06
N LYS A 65 -15.83 9.88 -12.16
CA LYS A 65 -15.01 10.60 -13.15
C LYS A 65 -14.33 11.81 -12.54
N ALA A 66 -15.07 12.67 -11.84
CA ALA A 66 -14.51 13.87 -11.21
C ALA A 66 -13.41 13.52 -10.18
N LYS A 67 -13.64 12.46 -9.39
CA LYS A 67 -12.66 11.98 -8.41
C LYS A 67 -11.44 11.32 -9.04
N ALA A 68 -11.60 10.61 -10.16
CA ALA A 68 -10.48 10.10 -10.93
C ALA A 68 -9.62 11.24 -11.48
N GLU A 69 -10.24 12.29 -12.04
CA GLU A 69 -9.52 13.47 -12.51
C GLU A 69 -8.80 14.22 -11.37
N GLU A 70 -9.41 14.30 -10.18
CA GLU A 70 -8.77 14.83 -8.98
C GLU A 70 -7.55 14.00 -8.57
N TYR A 71 -7.68 12.67 -8.55
CA TYR A 71 -6.58 11.76 -8.24
C TYR A 71 -5.42 11.93 -9.22
N GLU A 72 -5.68 11.98 -10.53
CA GLU A 72 -4.63 12.11 -11.54
C GLU A 72 -3.86 13.42 -11.40
N ARG A 73 -4.57 14.54 -11.14
CA ARG A 73 -3.92 15.85 -10.92
C ARG A 73 -3.05 15.87 -9.67
N ASN A 74 -3.48 15.21 -8.59
CA ASN A 74 -2.85 15.37 -7.27
C ASN A 74 -1.84 14.26 -6.96
N CYS A 75 -2.16 13.01 -7.30
CA CYS A 75 -1.41 11.82 -6.90
C CYS A 75 -0.81 11.03 -8.08
N GLY A 76 -1.28 11.26 -9.32
CA GLY A 76 -0.91 10.44 -10.49
C GLY A 76 0.60 10.38 -10.78
N ALA A 77 1.31 11.50 -10.65
CA ALA A 77 2.76 11.53 -10.82
C ALA A 77 3.48 10.74 -9.71
N MET A 78 3.06 10.90 -8.45
CA MET A 78 3.65 10.19 -7.31
C MET A 78 3.41 8.68 -7.40
N TRP A 79 2.22 8.28 -7.87
CA TRP A 79 1.90 6.90 -8.16
C TRP A 79 2.82 6.31 -9.22
N THR A 80 3.04 7.04 -10.32
CA THR A 80 3.91 6.59 -11.40
C THR A 80 5.34 6.37 -10.91
N ASP A 81 5.91 7.33 -10.19
CA ASP A 81 7.26 7.20 -9.62
C ASP A 81 7.39 5.98 -8.70
N TYR A 82 6.44 5.81 -7.78
CA TYR A 82 6.42 4.69 -6.84
C TYR A 82 6.24 3.34 -7.55
N ARG A 83 5.24 3.25 -8.45
CA ARG A 83 4.95 2.04 -9.23
C ARG A 83 6.18 1.61 -10.03
N ASP A 84 6.83 2.54 -10.73
CA ASP A 84 7.97 2.22 -11.59
C ASP A 84 9.19 1.78 -10.76
N CYS A 85 9.35 2.30 -9.53
CA CYS A 85 10.34 1.77 -8.57
C CYS A 85 10.02 0.33 -8.16
N VAL A 86 8.77 0.06 -7.76
CA VAL A 86 8.35 -1.28 -7.29
C VAL A 86 8.40 -2.30 -8.41
N GLN A 87 7.99 -1.96 -9.63
CA GLN A 87 8.01 -2.89 -10.76
C GLN A 87 9.42 -3.33 -11.11
N ARG A 88 10.42 -2.44 -11.03
CA ARG A 88 11.83 -2.82 -11.14
C ARG A 88 12.25 -3.78 -10.02
N ALA A 89 11.93 -3.45 -8.77
CA ALA A 89 12.25 -4.31 -7.63
C ALA A 89 11.57 -5.70 -7.70
N VAL A 90 10.36 -5.79 -8.27
CA VAL A 90 9.64 -7.04 -8.53
C VAL A 90 10.39 -7.88 -9.57
N ALA A 91 10.81 -7.26 -10.67
CA ALA A 91 11.58 -7.92 -11.71
C ALA A 91 12.93 -8.42 -11.18
N ASP A 92 13.66 -7.60 -10.42
CA ASP A 92 14.96 -7.94 -9.82
C ASP A 92 14.85 -9.14 -8.85
N LYS A 93 13.69 -9.32 -8.20
CA LYS A 93 13.41 -10.46 -7.31
C LYS A 93 12.83 -11.68 -8.03
N GLY A 94 12.65 -11.63 -9.35
CA GLY A 94 12.09 -12.73 -10.14
C GLY A 94 10.62 -13.03 -9.83
N LEU A 95 9.87 -12.06 -9.29
CA LEU A 95 8.48 -12.26 -8.85
C LEU A 95 7.44 -11.97 -9.94
N THR A 96 7.87 -11.46 -11.10
CA THR A 96 6.97 -10.98 -12.17
C THR A 96 5.94 -12.02 -12.58
N GLN A 97 6.37 -13.25 -12.93
CA GLN A 97 5.44 -14.28 -13.41
C GLN A 97 4.42 -14.68 -12.34
N LEU A 98 4.87 -14.86 -11.10
CA LEU A 98 4.01 -15.22 -9.97
C LEU A 98 2.95 -14.16 -9.70
N LEU A 99 3.33 -12.88 -9.72
CA LEU A 99 2.39 -11.79 -9.51
C LEU A 99 1.43 -11.64 -10.69
N GLU A 100 1.89 -11.78 -11.93
CA GLU A 100 1.02 -11.69 -13.11
C GLU A 100 0.00 -12.83 -13.17
N ASP A 101 0.39 -14.04 -12.76
CA ASP A 101 -0.56 -15.15 -12.67
C ASP A 101 -1.58 -14.92 -11.56
N ALA A 102 -1.14 -14.49 -10.36
CA ALA A 102 -2.05 -14.14 -9.28
C ALA A 102 -3.01 -12.99 -9.63
N ARG A 103 -2.57 -12.01 -10.43
CA ARG A 103 -3.41 -10.88 -10.88
C ARG A 103 -4.49 -11.27 -11.88
N LYS A 104 -4.37 -12.43 -12.55
CA LYS A 104 -5.42 -12.97 -13.45
C LYS A 104 -6.50 -13.73 -12.68
N GLU A 105 -6.23 -14.12 -11.44
CA GLU A 105 -7.19 -14.83 -10.61
C GLU A 105 -8.33 -13.91 -10.16
N ASN A 106 -9.54 -14.47 -10.09
CA ASN A 106 -10.73 -13.76 -9.58
C ASN A 106 -11.26 -14.48 -8.34
N PRO A 107 -10.56 -14.45 -7.19
CA PRO A 107 -10.86 -15.29 -6.04
C PRO A 107 -12.26 -15.08 -5.44
N MET A 108 -12.86 -13.90 -5.65
CA MET A 108 -14.23 -13.61 -5.22
C MET A 108 -15.30 -14.26 -6.12
N GLN A 109 -14.97 -14.61 -7.36
CA GLN A 109 -15.86 -15.28 -8.31
C GLN A 109 -15.55 -16.79 -8.39
N ASN A 110 -14.26 -17.13 -8.37
CA ASN A 110 -13.73 -18.49 -8.49
C ASN A 110 -12.80 -18.76 -7.30
N PRO A 111 -13.33 -19.08 -6.11
CA PRO A 111 -12.51 -19.31 -4.94
C PRO A 111 -11.59 -20.54 -5.16
N PRO A 112 -10.33 -20.49 -4.71
CA PRO A 112 -9.45 -21.64 -4.79
C PRO A 112 -10.01 -22.80 -3.95
N SER A 113 -9.86 -24.02 -4.45
CA SER A 113 -10.18 -25.21 -3.68
C SER A 113 -9.32 -25.29 -2.41
N PRO A 114 -9.85 -25.79 -1.29
CA PRO A 114 -9.04 -25.99 -0.08
C PRO A 114 -7.82 -26.85 -0.39
N PRO A 115 -6.66 -26.61 0.26
CA PRO A 115 -5.49 -27.45 0.07
C PRO A 115 -5.84 -28.90 0.46
N THR A 116 -5.64 -29.84 -0.47
CA THR A 116 -5.71 -31.27 -0.16
C THR A 116 -4.59 -31.60 0.81
N LYS A 117 -4.98 -31.94 2.05
CA LYS A 117 -4.05 -32.40 3.09
C LYS A 117 -3.35 -33.68 2.59
N PRO A 118 -2.02 -33.81 2.78
CA PRO A 118 -1.32 -35.06 2.49
C PRO A 118 -1.85 -36.23 3.35
#